data_AF-A0C7V3-F1
#
_entry.id   AF-A0C7V3-F1
#
_cell.length_a   1.000
_cell.length_b   1.000
_cell.length_c   1.000
_cell.angle_alpha   90.00
_cell.angle_beta   90.00
_cell.angle_gamma   90.00
#
_symmetry.space_group_name_H-M   'P 1'
#
loop_
_entity.id
_entity.type
_entity.pdbx_description
1 polymer ?
#
loop_
_entity_poly.entity_id
_entity_poly.type
_entity_poly.pdbx_seq_one_letter_code
_entity_poly.pdbx_strand_id
1 'polypeptide(L)'
;MKSDFICLRKHLFRDSIYHIDIQNDKLLLLNTEGLTKYSISLNWSVEISWNNLNSDPAFGLVINQKIKWFHAKPKIIETLRTTLKKRITSTDFQVFYNLGSHISKGQNSYCYEFISNGDYQLNYVAKLIKQEQIRDINQLYNELNILKILNHQGLPKLVEFFRTNNTYYIVMEKIEGQKLSRLNSTKKQQLSLIQIQSIIIECLKILQYLEQIQVIHRDIQPDNIIYDQKLQTASVRLIDFAKASISGSDQKILGTPGFIAPEILRENKYSTESDMFSLGCVFYKLLVKQDLFQGVSRDDTLKENQKCLFNLRNLQLIRIPQSAQHLLSQMLQIDPKQRIKPIEALNHHFFKENMDNLASPKIRAKNLSLHQSIHNLDAILTSPSQNQLILLDQQIRIDYFQNELPPINQVPVMKQVKGGYRSSPQTETDTSKKSQTENISN
;
A
#
# COMPACT_ATOMS: atom_id res chain seq x y z
N MET A 1 -25.13 -40.55 -11.20
CA MET A 1 -26.30 -39.87 -10.59
C MET A 1 -25.96 -38.40 -10.44
N LYS A 2 -26.62 -37.50 -11.18
CA LYS A 2 -26.54 -36.06 -10.88
C LYS A 2 -27.04 -35.90 -9.44
N SER A 3 -26.19 -35.46 -8.53
CA SER A 3 -26.66 -35.09 -7.20
C SER A 3 -27.51 -33.84 -7.37
N ASP A 4 -28.83 -33.99 -7.37
CA ASP A 4 -29.73 -32.86 -7.54
C ASP A 4 -29.48 -31.86 -6.41
N PHE A 5 -29.05 -30.66 -6.80
CA PHE A 5 -28.80 -29.53 -5.92
C PHE A 5 -30.16 -28.98 -5.47
N ILE A 6 -30.80 -29.64 -4.51
CA ILE A 6 -32.15 -29.33 -4.06
C ILE A 6 -32.11 -28.73 -2.66
N CYS A 7 -32.96 -27.71 -2.43
CA CYS A 7 -33.26 -27.20 -1.10
C CYS A 7 -34.76 -27.14 -0.84
N LEU A 8 -35.10 -27.11 0.44
CA LEU A 8 -36.45 -27.10 0.99
C LEU A 8 -36.68 -25.80 1.74
N ARG A 9 -37.78 -25.10 1.44
CA ARG A 9 -38.24 -23.99 2.28
C ARG A 9 -39.46 -24.44 3.06
N LYS A 10 -39.35 -24.42 4.38
CA LYS A 10 -40.44 -24.77 5.28
C LYS A 10 -41.49 -23.66 5.29
N HIS A 11 -42.76 -24.04 5.24
CA HIS A 11 -43.91 -23.13 5.27
C HIS A 11 -44.99 -23.69 6.19
N LEU A 12 -45.88 -22.82 6.69
CA LEU A 12 -46.93 -23.20 7.65
C LEU A 12 -47.87 -24.30 7.12
N PHE A 13 -48.10 -24.35 5.80
CA PHE A 13 -49.06 -25.27 5.18
C PHE A 13 -48.44 -26.34 4.27
N ARG A 14 -47.38 -26.01 3.52
CA ARG A 14 -46.70 -26.94 2.62
C ARG A 14 -45.29 -26.48 2.26
N ASP A 15 -44.32 -27.35 2.49
CA ASP A 15 -42.94 -27.11 2.11
C ASP A 15 -42.79 -26.95 0.60
N SER A 16 -41.92 -26.03 0.20
CA SER A 16 -41.58 -25.79 -1.20
C SER A 16 -40.21 -26.37 -1.51
N ILE A 17 -40.13 -27.16 -2.58
CA ILE A 17 -38.89 -27.73 -3.10
C ILE A 17 -38.35 -26.80 -4.18
N TYR A 18 -37.05 -26.52 -4.15
CA TYR A 18 -36.37 -25.76 -5.18
C TYR A 18 -35.14 -26.48 -5.70
N HIS A 19 -34.93 -26.43 -7.02
CA HIS A 19 -33.65 -26.75 -7.65
C HIS A 19 -32.76 -25.51 -7.65
N ILE A 20 -31.52 -25.67 -7.22
CA ILE A 20 -30.52 -24.62 -7.16
C ILE A 20 -29.68 -24.68 -8.43
N ASP A 21 -29.65 -23.57 -9.17
CA ASP A 21 -28.79 -23.38 -10.33
C ASP A 21 -27.83 -22.20 -10.06
N ILE A 22 -26.53 -22.43 -10.24
CA ILE A 22 -25.49 -21.43 -9.98
C ILE A 22 -24.85 -21.05 -11.32
N GLN A 23 -25.08 -19.81 -11.73
CA GLN A 23 -24.54 -19.23 -12.95
C GLN A 23 -23.34 -18.33 -12.62
N ASN A 24 -22.75 -17.70 -13.64
CA ASN A 24 -21.56 -16.84 -13.50
C ASN A 24 -21.80 -15.55 -12.70
N ASP A 25 -23.03 -15.06 -12.67
CA ASP A 25 -23.41 -13.82 -11.98
C ASP A 25 -24.67 -13.96 -11.12
N LYS A 26 -25.32 -15.14 -11.10
CA LYS A 26 -26.59 -15.36 -10.39
C LYS A 26 -26.68 -16.72 -9.71
N LEU A 27 -27.44 -16.76 -8.62
CA LEU A 27 -27.97 -17.96 -7.99
C LEU A 27 -29.48 -17.99 -8.25
N LEU A 28 -29.96 -19.05 -8.90
CA LEU A 28 -31.37 -19.25 -9.20
C LEU A 28 -31.93 -20.37 -8.33
N LEU A 29 -33.16 -20.15 -7.85
CA LEU A 29 -33.96 -21.18 -7.20
C LEU A 29 -35.20 -21.42 -8.04
N LEU A 30 -35.23 -22.56 -8.71
CA LEU A 30 -36.25 -22.99 -9.65
C LEU A 30 -37.28 -23.85 -8.91
N ASN A 31 -38.58 -23.67 -9.17
CA ASN A 31 -39.60 -24.57 -8.63
C ASN A 31 -39.53 -25.96 -9.30
N THR A 32 -40.40 -26.87 -8.90
CA THR A 32 -40.49 -28.23 -9.49
C THR A 32 -40.89 -28.26 -10.96
N GLU A 33 -41.39 -27.15 -11.51
CA GLU A 33 -41.74 -26.97 -12.93
C GLU A 33 -40.59 -26.37 -13.74
N GLY A 34 -39.45 -26.06 -13.09
CA GLY A 34 -38.30 -25.42 -13.74
C GLY A 34 -38.42 -23.90 -13.89
N LEU A 35 -39.43 -23.26 -13.28
CA LEU A 35 -39.61 -21.81 -13.31
C LEU A 35 -38.83 -21.13 -12.18
N THR A 36 -38.08 -20.07 -12.52
CA THR A 36 -37.30 -19.30 -11.55
C THR A 36 -38.22 -18.58 -10.55
N LYS A 37 -38.14 -18.97 -9.28
CA LYS A 37 -38.86 -18.29 -8.19
C LYS A 37 -38.01 -17.20 -7.54
N TYR A 38 -36.71 -17.47 -7.39
CA TYR A 38 -35.75 -16.51 -6.86
C TYR A 38 -34.56 -16.39 -7.79
N SER A 39 -34.13 -15.16 -8.05
CA SER A 39 -32.93 -14.83 -8.82
C SER A 39 -32.09 -13.87 -8.00
N ILE A 40 -30.95 -14.33 -7.50
CA ILE A 40 -30.07 -13.58 -6.61
C ILE A 40 -28.80 -13.24 -7.36
N SER A 41 -28.51 -11.96 -7.53
CA SER A 41 -27.25 -11.52 -8.12
C SER A 41 -26.07 -11.86 -7.21
N LEU A 42 -25.00 -12.40 -7.77
CA LEU A 42 -23.80 -12.80 -7.03
C LEU A 42 -22.79 -11.65 -7.01
N ASN A 43 -23.01 -10.74 -6.06
CA ASN A 43 -22.14 -9.61 -5.75
C ASN A 43 -22.06 -9.36 -4.23
N TRP A 44 -21.14 -8.49 -3.81
CA TRP A 44 -20.84 -8.22 -2.40
C TRP A 44 -21.95 -7.50 -1.62
N SER A 45 -22.98 -6.97 -2.29
CA SER A 45 -24.15 -6.41 -1.59
C SER A 45 -25.14 -7.48 -1.13
N VAL A 46 -25.03 -8.70 -1.67
CA VAL A 46 -25.89 -9.81 -1.26
C VAL A 46 -25.33 -10.47 -0.01
N GLU A 47 -26.18 -10.52 1.01
CA GLU A 47 -25.90 -11.17 2.29
C GLU A 47 -26.53 -12.57 2.34
N ILE A 48 -25.73 -13.55 2.77
CA ILE A 48 -26.19 -14.92 3.05
C ILE A 48 -25.82 -15.30 4.47
N SER A 49 -26.79 -15.86 5.19
CA SER A 49 -26.56 -16.48 6.49
C SER A 49 -26.42 -18.00 6.33
N TRP A 50 -25.58 -18.63 7.13
CA TRP A 50 -25.31 -20.05 7.11
C TRP A 50 -25.63 -20.65 8.47
N ASN A 51 -26.50 -21.66 8.49
CA ASN A 51 -26.73 -22.48 9.65
C ASN A 51 -26.08 -23.84 9.41
N ASN A 52 -24.96 -24.08 10.09
CA ASN A 52 -24.18 -25.32 9.99
C ASN A 52 -24.28 -26.18 11.26
N LEU A 53 -25.24 -25.90 12.15
CA LEU A 53 -25.44 -26.68 13.38
C LEU A 53 -26.11 -28.02 13.05
N ASN A 54 -25.53 -29.08 13.61
CA ASN A 54 -25.60 -30.51 13.24
C ASN A 54 -26.98 -31.20 13.10
N SER A 55 -28.11 -30.50 13.16
CA SER A 55 -29.45 -31.12 13.02
C SER A 55 -30.30 -30.59 11.86
N ASP A 56 -30.06 -29.38 11.34
CA ASP A 56 -30.90 -28.81 10.27
C ASP A 56 -30.12 -27.80 9.38
N PRO A 57 -29.21 -28.28 8.51
CA PRO A 57 -28.35 -27.43 7.69
C PRO A 57 -29.16 -26.56 6.73
N ALA A 58 -28.90 -25.26 6.74
CA ALA A 58 -29.65 -24.31 5.94
C ALA A 58 -28.82 -23.09 5.56
N PHE A 59 -29.26 -22.40 4.50
CA PHE A 59 -28.80 -21.05 4.18
C PHE A 59 -29.96 -20.07 4.19
N GLY A 60 -29.71 -18.85 4.66
CA GLY A 60 -30.65 -17.76 4.77
C GLY A 60 -30.37 -16.70 3.72
N LEU A 61 -31.38 -16.33 2.94
CA LEU A 61 -31.30 -15.21 2.00
C LEU A 61 -32.13 -14.04 2.53
N VAL A 62 -31.55 -12.84 2.60
CA VAL A 62 -32.30 -11.62 2.91
C VAL A 62 -33.15 -11.23 1.70
N ILE A 63 -34.46 -11.45 1.79
CA ILE A 63 -35.42 -11.14 0.73
C ILE A 63 -36.55 -10.31 1.33
N ASN A 64 -36.79 -9.11 0.79
CA ASN A 64 -37.77 -8.15 1.31
C ASN A 64 -37.56 -7.88 2.82
N GLN A 65 -36.32 -7.60 3.22
CA GLN A 65 -35.91 -7.31 4.61
C GLN A 65 -36.16 -8.46 5.61
N LYS A 66 -36.46 -9.67 5.14
CA LYS A 66 -36.63 -10.86 5.98
C LYS A 66 -35.71 -11.97 5.50
N ILE A 67 -35.10 -12.68 6.45
CA ILE A 67 -34.32 -13.87 6.13
C ILE A 67 -35.29 -14.99 5.76
N LYS A 68 -35.11 -15.57 4.56
CA LYS A 68 -35.79 -16.78 4.12
C LYS A 68 -34.80 -17.94 4.20
N TRP A 69 -35.09 -18.92 5.06
CA TRP A 69 -34.26 -20.10 5.25
C TRP A 69 -34.60 -21.20 4.25
N PHE A 70 -33.54 -21.81 3.70
CA PHE A 70 -33.59 -22.92 2.76
C PHE A 70 -32.71 -24.05 3.29
N HIS A 71 -33.35 -25.17 3.59
CA HIS A 71 -32.76 -26.35 4.20
C HIS A 71 -32.27 -27.31 3.12
N ALA A 72 -31.07 -27.86 3.28
CA ALA A 72 -30.52 -28.82 2.34
C ALA A 72 -29.61 -29.83 3.05
N LYS A 73 -29.24 -30.90 2.36
CA LYS A 73 -28.27 -31.86 2.90
C LYS A 73 -26.94 -31.14 3.19
N PRO A 74 -26.18 -31.53 4.25
CA PRO A 74 -24.92 -30.88 4.62
C PRO A 74 -23.96 -30.68 3.44
N LYS A 75 -23.79 -31.71 2.60
CA LYS A 75 -22.93 -31.66 1.41
C LYS A 75 -23.34 -30.58 0.40
N ILE A 76 -24.64 -30.31 0.25
CA ILE A 76 -25.14 -29.25 -0.62
C ILE A 76 -24.80 -27.89 -0.03
N ILE A 77 -24.99 -27.70 1.29
CA ILE A 77 -24.63 -26.47 1.99
C ILE A 77 -23.12 -26.19 1.89
N GLU A 78 -22.29 -27.20 2.11
CA GLU A 78 -20.82 -27.10 1.98
C GLU A 78 -20.39 -26.72 0.56
N THR A 79 -20.99 -27.36 -0.45
CA THR A 79 -20.67 -27.08 -1.86
C THR A 79 -21.15 -25.67 -2.26
N LEU A 80 -22.34 -25.26 -1.82
CA LEU A 80 -22.85 -23.90 -2.01
C LEU A 80 -21.90 -22.88 -1.39
N ARG A 81 -21.54 -23.06 -0.12
CA ARG A 81 -20.63 -22.17 0.60
C ARG A 81 -19.29 -22.04 -0.12
N THR A 82 -18.69 -23.16 -0.49
CA THR A 82 -17.41 -23.18 -1.22
C THR A 82 -17.49 -22.44 -2.55
N THR A 83 -18.62 -22.54 -3.24
CA THR A 83 -18.87 -21.87 -4.54
C THR A 83 -19.15 -20.37 -4.38
N LEU A 84 -19.80 -19.97 -3.28
CA LEU A 84 -20.32 -18.62 -3.08
C LEU A 84 -19.40 -17.72 -2.24
N LYS A 85 -18.53 -18.25 -1.38
CA LYS A 85 -17.73 -17.49 -0.40
C LYS A 85 -16.86 -16.34 -0.94
N LYS A 86 -16.55 -16.32 -2.25
CA LYS A 86 -15.82 -15.23 -2.92
C LYS A 86 -16.69 -14.37 -3.86
N ARG A 87 -18.01 -14.42 -3.69
CA ARG A 87 -18.98 -13.80 -4.61
C ARG A 87 -20.10 -13.06 -3.90
N ILE A 88 -20.20 -13.22 -2.58
CA ILE A 88 -21.25 -12.69 -1.72
C ILE A 88 -20.66 -12.36 -0.34
N THR A 89 -21.48 -11.78 0.53
CA THR A 89 -21.14 -11.46 1.91
C THR A 89 -21.80 -12.46 2.87
N SER A 90 -21.00 -13.13 3.70
CA SER A 90 -21.52 -14.00 4.77
C SER A 90 -21.82 -13.19 6.04
N THR A 91 -22.84 -13.55 6.82
CA THR A 91 -23.19 -12.81 8.06
C THR A 91 -22.67 -13.43 9.36
N ASP A 92 -22.30 -14.71 9.32
CA ASP A 92 -22.11 -15.52 10.53
C ASP A 92 -20.63 -15.85 10.78
N PHE A 93 -19.80 -14.80 10.86
CA PHE A 93 -18.35 -14.94 11.02
C PHE A 93 -17.94 -15.92 12.14
N GLN A 94 -18.60 -15.82 13.29
CA GLN A 94 -18.32 -16.63 14.49
C GLN A 94 -18.64 -18.12 14.32
N VAL A 95 -19.47 -18.50 13.34
CA VAL A 95 -19.75 -19.91 13.03
C VAL A 95 -18.50 -20.58 12.46
N PHE A 96 -17.67 -19.83 11.73
CA PHE A 96 -16.58 -20.37 10.94
C PHE A 96 -15.19 -20.07 11.49
N TYR A 97 -15.05 -19.03 12.31
CA TYR A 97 -13.75 -18.56 12.76
C TYR A 97 -13.77 -18.17 14.24
N ASN A 98 -12.70 -18.57 14.93
CA ASN A 98 -12.40 -18.08 16.27
C ASN A 98 -11.33 -16.99 16.20
N LEU A 99 -11.51 -15.94 17.00
CA LEU A 99 -10.57 -14.83 17.12
C LEU A 99 -9.26 -15.31 17.76
N GLY A 100 -8.15 -15.07 17.08
CA GLY A 100 -6.80 -15.28 17.58
C GLY A 100 -6.13 -13.98 18.02
N SER A 101 -4.82 -13.90 17.78
CA SER A 101 -3.98 -12.79 18.23
C SER A 101 -4.13 -11.52 17.38
N HIS A 102 -3.94 -10.34 17.98
CA HIS A 102 -3.84 -9.09 17.23
C HIS A 102 -2.49 -9.04 16.49
N ILE A 103 -2.52 -8.75 15.18
CA ILE A 103 -1.31 -8.70 14.35
C ILE A 103 -0.85 -7.25 14.15
N SER A 104 -1.74 -6.39 13.66
CA SER A 104 -1.37 -5.00 13.33
C SER A 104 -2.56 -4.06 13.20
N LYS A 105 -2.29 -2.75 13.32
CA LYS A 105 -3.23 -1.67 13.07
C LYS A 105 -2.85 -0.96 11.76
N GLY A 106 -3.80 -0.87 10.84
CA GLY A 106 -3.72 -0.04 9.62
C GLY A 106 -4.31 1.36 9.86
N GLN A 107 -4.36 2.18 8.80
CA GLN A 107 -4.88 3.55 8.91
C GLN A 107 -6.36 3.58 9.36
N ASN A 108 -7.19 2.70 8.80
CA ASN A 108 -8.62 2.61 9.08
C ASN A 108 -9.08 1.15 9.28
N SER A 109 -8.17 0.27 9.71
CA SER A 109 -8.47 -1.16 9.87
C SER A 109 -7.57 -1.80 10.92
N TYR A 110 -7.98 -2.97 11.38
CA TYR A 110 -7.16 -3.83 12.24
C TYR A 110 -7.01 -5.20 11.61
N CYS A 111 -5.82 -5.79 11.70
CA CYS A 111 -5.56 -7.14 11.22
C CYS A 111 -5.38 -8.06 12.43
N TYR A 112 -6.18 -9.12 12.47
CA TYR A 112 -6.14 -10.15 13.51
C TYR A 112 -5.92 -11.52 12.88
N GLU A 113 -5.25 -12.40 13.60
CA GLU A 113 -5.18 -13.82 13.29
C GLU A 113 -6.51 -14.49 13.65
N PHE A 114 -6.92 -15.47 12.85
CA PHE A 114 -8.12 -16.27 13.09
C PHE A 114 -7.84 -17.74 12.79
N ILE A 115 -8.51 -18.61 13.52
CA ILE A 115 -8.42 -20.06 13.34
C ILE A 115 -9.75 -20.54 12.77
N SER A 116 -9.73 -21.31 11.68
CA SER A 116 -10.96 -21.91 11.15
C SER A 116 -11.51 -22.98 12.09
N ASN A 117 -12.84 -22.98 12.22
CA ASN A 117 -13.59 -24.02 12.90
C ASN A 117 -13.73 -25.23 11.96
N GLY A 118 -13.42 -26.43 12.45
CA GLY A 118 -13.53 -27.69 11.70
C GLY A 118 -12.46 -28.70 12.08
N ASP A 119 -12.45 -29.84 11.40
CA ASP A 119 -11.52 -30.96 11.68
C ASP A 119 -10.04 -30.58 11.44
N TYR A 120 -9.80 -29.64 10.52
CA TYR A 120 -8.48 -29.08 10.24
C TYR A 120 -8.46 -27.58 10.56
N GLN A 121 -7.81 -27.24 11.67
CA GLN A 121 -7.62 -25.85 12.08
C GLN A 121 -6.50 -25.21 11.25
N LEU A 122 -6.87 -24.20 10.46
CA LEU A 122 -5.94 -23.41 9.65
C LEU A 122 -5.92 -21.97 10.15
N ASN A 123 -4.75 -21.34 10.10
CA ASN A 123 -4.57 -19.94 10.49
C ASN A 123 -4.80 -19.01 9.29
N TYR A 124 -5.60 -17.98 9.52
CA TYR A 124 -5.96 -16.93 8.57
C TYR A 124 -5.68 -15.56 9.16
N VAL A 125 -5.75 -14.54 8.32
CA VAL A 125 -5.77 -13.14 8.76
C VAL A 125 -7.06 -12.51 8.28
N ALA A 126 -7.75 -11.78 9.15
CA ALA A 126 -8.85 -10.92 8.71
C ALA A 126 -8.52 -9.45 8.93
N LYS A 127 -8.76 -8.66 7.89
CA LYS A 127 -8.79 -7.19 7.96
C LYS A 127 -10.19 -6.78 8.41
N LEU A 128 -10.26 -6.19 9.60
CA LEU A 128 -11.48 -5.69 10.23
C LEU A 128 -11.62 -4.21 9.94
N ILE A 129 -12.78 -3.83 9.41
CA ILE A 129 -13.12 -2.45 9.12
C ILE A 129 -14.46 -2.15 9.77
N LYS A 130 -14.50 -1.16 10.67
CA LYS A 130 -15.76 -0.75 11.27
C LYS A 130 -16.64 -0.12 10.20
N GLN A 131 -17.93 -0.45 10.20
CA GLN A 131 -18.86 0.08 9.20
C GLN A 131 -18.92 1.61 9.21
N GLU A 132 -18.84 2.23 10.39
CA GLU A 132 -18.80 3.69 10.57
C GLU A 132 -17.59 4.38 9.90
N GLN A 133 -16.52 3.63 9.62
CA GLN A 133 -15.31 4.14 8.96
C GLN A 133 -15.41 4.06 7.43
N ILE A 134 -16.38 3.32 6.89
CA ILE A 134 -16.61 3.20 5.45
C ILE A 134 -17.40 4.41 4.97
N ARG A 135 -16.70 5.34 4.29
CA ARG A 135 -17.34 6.48 3.62
C ARG A 135 -17.99 6.08 2.29
N ASP A 136 -17.38 5.13 1.61
CA ASP A 136 -17.82 4.64 0.30
C ASP A 136 -17.62 3.13 0.24
N ILE A 137 -18.73 2.39 0.23
CA ILE A 137 -18.72 0.92 0.19
C ILE A 137 -18.14 0.39 -1.12
N ASN A 138 -18.19 1.18 -2.20
CA ASN A 138 -17.67 0.77 -3.50
C ASN A 138 -16.15 0.64 -3.49
N GLN A 139 -15.44 1.40 -2.65
CA GLN A 139 -13.98 1.24 -2.46
C GLN A 139 -13.66 -0.13 -1.85
N LEU A 140 -14.45 -0.55 -0.85
CA LEU A 140 -14.31 -1.88 -0.26
C LEU A 140 -14.63 -2.99 -1.27
N TYR A 141 -15.72 -2.83 -2.04
CA TYR A 141 -16.07 -3.79 -3.09
C TYR A 141 -15.05 -3.84 -4.22
N ASN A 142 -14.41 -2.72 -4.56
CA ASN A 142 -13.31 -2.68 -5.50
C ASN A 142 -12.09 -3.46 -4.97
N GLU A 143 -11.70 -3.25 -3.70
CA GLU A 143 -10.63 -4.05 -3.05
C GLU A 143 -10.96 -5.55 -3.14
N LEU A 144 -12.19 -5.96 -2.80
CA LEU A 144 -12.62 -7.36 -2.89
C LEU A 144 -12.60 -7.92 -4.32
N ASN A 145 -13.04 -7.13 -5.31
CA ASN A 145 -13.03 -7.53 -6.72
C ASN A 145 -11.59 -7.73 -7.24
N ILE A 146 -10.66 -6.86 -6.85
CA ILE A 146 -9.25 -7.00 -7.20
C ILE A 146 -8.68 -8.24 -6.51
N LEU A 147 -8.83 -8.37 -5.19
CA LEU A 147 -8.34 -9.54 -4.43
C LEU A 147 -8.89 -10.88 -4.95
N LYS A 148 -10.10 -10.88 -5.52
CA LYS A 148 -10.71 -12.08 -6.12
C LYS A 148 -10.01 -12.55 -7.40
N ILE A 149 -9.45 -11.64 -8.21
CA ILE A 149 -8.77 -11.99 -9.47
C ILE A 149 -7.26 -12.23 -9.30
N LEU A 150 -6.68 -11.84 -8.16
CA LEU A 150 -5.26 -12.07 -7.89
C LEU A 150 -4.96 -13.57 -7.77
N ASN A 151 -3.97 -14.01 -8.54
CA ASN A 151 -3.48 -15.38 -8.56
C ASN A 151 -1.96 -15.38 -8.79
N HIS A 152 -1.22 -14.96 -7.77
CA HIS A 152 0.24 -14.97 -7.78
C HIS A 152 0.75 -15.29 -6.38
N GLN A 153 1.82 -16.07 -6.27
CA GLN A 153 2.35 -16.48 -4.96
C GLN A 153 2.73 -15.29 -4.07
N GLY A 154 3.25 -14.22 -4.67
CA GLY A 154 3.65 -12.99 -3.96
C GLY A 154 2.49 -12.08 -3.53
N LEU A 155 1.23 -12.49 -3.70
CA LEU A 155 0.03 -11.68 -3.43
C LEU A 155 -0.93 -12.40 -2.47
N PRO A 156 -1.73 -11.67 -1.68
CA PRO A 156 -2.68 -12.26 -0.75
C PRO A 156 -3.82 -12.96 -1.49
N LYS A 157 -4.19 -14.15 -1.04
CA LYS A 157 -5.41 -14.85 -1.47
C LYS A 157 -6.60 -14.48 -0.60
N LEU A 158 -7.63 -13.94 -1.23
CA LEU A 158 -8.96 -13.81 -0.61
C LEU A 158 -9.54 -15.19 -0.30
N VAL A 159 -9.98 -15.39 0.93
CA VAL A 159 -10.66 -16.60 1.39
C VAL A 159 -12.17 -16.38 1.36
N GLU A 160 -12.64 -15.36 2.07
CA GLU A 160 -14.06 -15.05 2.24
C GLU A 160 -14.27 -13.62 2.76
N PHE A 161 -15.48 -13.09 2.58
CA PHE A 161 -15.89 -11.78 3.08
C PHE A 161 -17.11 -11.89 3.99
N PHE A 162 -17.07 -11.20 5.14
CA PHE A 162 -18.17 -11.18 6.09
C PHE A 162 -18.58 -9.76 6.48
N ARG A 163 -19.84 -9.65 6.90
CA ARG A 163 -20.41 -8.47 7.55
C ARG A 163 -21.17 -8.92 8.78
N THR A 164 -20.78 -8.40 9.94
CA THR A 164 -21.59 -8.47 11.18
C THR A 164 -22.24 -7.11 11.42
N ASN A 165 -22.97 -6.93 12.53
CA ASN A 165 -23.72 -5.70 12.81
C ASN A 165 -22.91 -4.41 12.61
N ASN A 166 -21.64 -4.38 13.03
CA ASN A 166 -20.83 -3.15 13.05
C ASN A 166 -19.49 -3.28 12.30
N THR A 167 -19.16 -4.44 11.75
CA THR A 167 -17.81 -4.72 11.23
C THR A 167 -17.84 -5.53 9.94
N TYR A 168 -16.99 -5.16 9.00
CA TYR A 168 -16.63 -5.97 7.84
C TYR A 168 -15.34 -6.76 8.10
N TYR A 169 -15.27 -7.99 7.60
CA TYR A 169 -14.11 -8.87 7.73
C TYR A 169 -13.70 -9.35 6.35
N ILE A 170 -12.51 -8.95 5.90
CA ILE A 170 -11.87 -9.51 4.71
C ILE A 170 -10.93 -10.62 5.16
N VAL A 171 -11.33 -11.88 5.01
CA VAL A 171 -10.53 -13.04 5.42
C VAL A 171 -9.59 -13.42 4.29
N MET A 172 -8.31 -13.52 4.59
CA MET A 172 -7.23 -13.83 3.67
C MET A 172 -6.32 -14.93 4.26
N GLU A 173 -5.49 -15.52 3.41
CA GLU A 173 -4.42 -16.40 3.89
C GLU A 173 -3.50 -15.66 4.87
N LYS A 174 -2.96 -16.38 5.86
CA LYS A 174 -1.94 -15.81 6.73
C LYS A 174 -0.62 -15.71 5.98
N ILE A 175 -0.02 -14.53 6.05
CA ILE A 175 1.30 -14.24 5.50
C ILE A 175 2.29 -14.14 6.66
N GLU A 176 3.31 -15.00 6.62
CA GLU A 176 4.43 -14.98 7.55
C GLU A 176 5.52 -14.00 7.07
N GLY A 177 6.37 -13.55 8.01
CA GLY A 177 7.48 -12.64 7.73
C GLY A 177 7.34 -11.29 8.43
N GLN A 178 8.20 -10.35 8.03
CA GLN A 178 8.25 -9.00 8.61
C GLN A 178 8.10 -7.93 7.54
N LYS A 179 7.39 -6.84 7.87
CA LYS A 179 7.33 -5.65 7.01
C LYS A 179 8.72 -5.08 6.77
N LEU A 180 9.03 -4.67 5.54
CA LEU A 180 10.31 -4.05 5.21
C LEU A 180 10.58 -2.77 5.99
N SER A 181 9.52 -2.02 6.36
CA SER A 181 9.64 -0.83 7.21
C SER A 181 10.33 -1.12 8.55
N ARG A 182 10.07 -2.29 9.16
CA ARG A 182 10.68 -2.71 10.43
C ARG A 182 12.14 -3.14 10.26
N LEU A 183 12.43 -3.90 9.21
CA LEU A 183 13.78 -4.41 8.95
C LEU A 183 14.79 -3.28 8.68
N ASN A 184 14.35 -2.18 8.08
CA ASN A 184 15.19 -1.01 7.83
C ASN A 184 15.36 -0.09 9.05
N SER A 185 14.70 -0.34 10.18
CA SER A 185 14.68 0.60 11.32
C SER A 185 15.80 0.41 12.34
N THR A 186 16.54 -0.71 12.33
CA THR A 186 17.56 -0.99 13.37
C THR A 186 18.88 -1.48 12.79
N LYS A 187 20.01 -1.09 13.41
CA LYS A 187 21.36 -1.53 13.02
C LYS A 187 21.57 -3.05 13.08
N LYS A 188 20.76 -3.77 13.87
CA LYS A 188 20.85 -5.24 14.04
C LYS A 188 20.10 -6.04 12.97
N GLN A 189 19.24 -5.41 12.15
CA GLN A 189 18.40 -6.08 11.15
C GLN A 189 18.76 -5.66 9.72
N GLN A 190 20.02 -5.31 9.47
CA GLN A 190 20.46 -4.84 8.17
C GLN A 190 20.34 -5.93 7.11
N LEU A 191 19.55 -5.63 6.07
CA LEU A 191 19.50 -6.44 4.86
C LEU A 191 20.82 -6.37 4.10
N SER A 192 21.38 -7.54 3.77
CA SER A 192 22.51 -7.64 2.86
C SER A 192 22.09 -7.27 1.44
N LEU A 193 23.07 -6.95 0.59
CA LEU A 193 22.78 -6.59 -0.79
C LEU A 193 22.17 -7.75 -1.58
N ILE A 194 22.55 -8.99 -1.27
CA ILE A 194 21.95 -10.22 -1.82
C ILE A 194 20.47 -10.31 -1.42
N GLN A 195 20.13 -9.99 -0.18
CA GLN A 195 18.73 -9.96 0.27
C GLN A 195 17.95 -8.85 -0.44
N ILE A 196 18.55 -7.67 -0.61
CA ILE A 196 17.93 -6.57 -1.37
C ILE A 196 17.69 -7.01 -2.82
N GLN A 197 18.65 -7.65 -3.49
CA GLN A 197 18.46 -8.20 -4.83
C GLN A 197 17.28 -9.17 -4.87
N SER A 198 17.24 -10.14 -3.96
CA SER A 198 16.14 -11.11 -3.87
C SER A 198 14.79 -10.42 -3.72
N ILE A 199 14.70 -9.45 -2.79
CA ILE A 199 13.48 -8.69 -2.54
C ILE A 199 13.01 -7.96 -3.80
N ILE A 200 13.91 -7.23 -4.47
CA ILE A 200 13.57 -6.48 -5.68
C ILE A 200 13.18 -7.42 -6.83
N ILE A 201 13.88 -8.54 -7.02
CA ILE A 201 13.51 -9.55 -8.04
C ILE A 201 12.09 -10.04 -7.81
N GLU A 202 11.72 -10.40 -6.58
CA GLU A 202 10.37 -10.88 -6.29
C GLU A 202 9.32 -9.78 -6.46
N CYS A 203 9.61 -8.54 -6.05
CA CYS A 203 8.73 -7.39 -6.32
C CYS A 203 8.52 -7.18 -7.82
N LEU A 204 9.58 -7.25 -8.64
CA LEU A 204 9.49 -7.11 -10.09
C LEU A 204 8.63 -8.21 -10.73
N LYS A 205 8.72 -9.46 -10.25
CA LYS A 205 7.83 -10.56 -10.68
C LYS A 205 6.36 -10.27 -10.35
N ILE A 206 6.10 -9.72 -9.16
CA ILE A 206 4.76 -9.28 -8.76
C ILE A 206 4.26 -8.15 -9.69
N LEU A 207 5.07 -7.13 -9.96
CA LEU A 207 4.68 -6.02 -10.83
C LEU A 207 4.44 -6.45 -12.27
N GLN A 208 5.27 -7.37 -12.79
CA GLN A 208 5.05 -7.97 -14.10
C GLN A 208 3.68 -8.66 -14.17
N TYR A 209 3.32 -9.43 -13.13
CA TYR A 209 2.00 -10.07 -13.05
C TYR A 209 0.86 -9.05 -12.99
N LEU A 210 0.98 -8.02 -12.16
CA LEU A 210 -0.03 -6.97 -12.03
C LEU A 210 -0.23 -6.21 -13.35
N GLU A 211 0.85 -5.92 -14.07
CA GLU A 211 0.83 -5.31 -15.41
C GLU A 211 0.04 -6.18 -16.41
N GLN A 212 0.27 -7.50 -16.42
CA GLN A 212 -0.44 -8.43 -17.31
C GLN A 212 -1.96 -8.44 -17.07
N ILE A 213 -2.40 -8.28 -15.82
CA ILE A 213 -3.83 -8.23 -15.48
C ILE A 213 -4.38 -6.81 -15.36
N GLN A 214 -3.60 -5.80 -15.76
CA GLN A 214 -3.98 -4.38 -15.75
C GLN A 214 -4.40 -3.86 -14.37
N VAL A 215 -3.82 -4.39 -13.29
CA VAL A 215 -4.02 -3.92 -11.92
C VAL A 215 -2.88 -2.97 -11.56
N ILE A 216 -3.23 -1.80 -10.99
CA ILE A 216 -2.30 -0.83 -10.43
C ILE A 216 -2.48 -0.84 -8.92
N HIS A 217 -1.41 -1.09 -8.15
CA HIS A 217 -1.42 -1.16 -6.70
C HIS A 217 -1.58 0.22 -6.04
N ARG A 218 -0.90 1.25 -6.57
CA ARG A 218 -0.95 2.67 -6.14
C ARG A 218 -0.41 3.00 -4.75
N ASP A 219 0.00 2.01 -3.97
CA ASP A 219 0.54 2.21 -2.61
C ASP A 219 1.73 1.29 -2.29
N ILE A 220 2.64 1.13 -3.25
CA ILE A 220 3.88 0.37 -3.02
C ILE A 220 4.80 1.17 -2.12
N GLN A 221 5.09 0.61 -0.95
CA GLN A 221 5.95 1.19 0.07
C GLN A 221 6.43 0.09 1.04
N PRO A 222 7.42 0.35 1.91
CA PRO A 222 7.98 -0.67 2.80
C PRO A 222 6.97 -1.28 3.79
N ASP A 223 5.91 -0.55 4.18
CA ASP A 223 4.87 -1.07 5.09
C ASP A 223 3.91 -2.07 4.45
N ASN A 224 3.87 -2.10 3.11
CA ASN A 224 3.03 -2.96 2.30
C ASN A 224 3.82 -4.12 1.65
N ILE A 225 5.11 -4.26 1.97
CA ILE A 225 5.94 -5.37 1.52
C ILE A 225 6.38 -6.17 2.75
N ILE A 226 5.97 -7.44 2.80
CA ILE A 226 6.42 -8.40 3.81
C ILE A 226 7.54 -9.24 3.21
N TYR A 227 8.59 -9.44 3.99
CA TYR A 227 9.72 -10.30 3.65
C TYR A 227 9.91 -11.37 4.73
N ASP A 228 9.93 -12.64 4.29
CA ASP A 228 10.27 -13.79 5.11
C ASP A 228 11.66 -14.32 4.73
N GLN A 229 12.64 -13.97 5.56
CA GLN A 229 14.04 -14.38 5.38
C GLN A 229 14.24 -15.91 5.47
N LYS A 230 13.27 -16.66 6.01
CA LYS A 230 13.38 -18.13 6.14
C LYS A 230 13.10 -18.85 4.83
N LEU A 231 12.43 -18.19 3.89
CA LEU A 231 12.04 -18.78 2.62
C LEU A 231 13.11 -18.51 1.56
N GLN A 232 13.46 -19.56 0.81
CA GLN A 232 14.36 -19.43 -0.35
C GLN A 232 13.62 -18.95 -1.61
N THR A 233 12.32 -19.23 -1.70
CA THR A 233 11.45 -18.82 -2.82
C THR A 233 10.16 -18.21 -2.27
N ALA A 234 9.59 -17.26 -3.02
CA ALA A 234 8.37 -16.55 -2.63
C ALA A 234 8.47 -15.90 -1.24
N SER A 235 9.67 -15.41 -0.92
CA SER A 235 10.04 -14.75 0.33
C SER A 235 9.39 -13.38 0.48
N VAL A 236 8.85 -12.81 -0.60
CA VAL A 236 8.18 -11.50 -0.62
C VAL A 236 6.68 -11.65 -0.85
N ARG A 237 5.93 -10.84 -0.11
CA ARG A 237 4.49 -10.63 -0.30
C ARG A 237 4.18 -9.14 -0.37
N LEU A 238 3.53 -8.71 -1.44
CA LEU A 238 2.94 -7.37 -1.56
C LEU A 238 1.50 -7.43 -1.05
N ILE A 239 1.16 -6.58 -0.09
CA ILE A 239 -0.12 -6.58 0.63
C ILE A 239 -0.84 -5.23 0.53
N ASP A 240 -2.10 -5.21 0.95
CA ASP A 240 -2.99 -4.05 1.05
C ASP A 240 -3.41 -3.43 -0.29
N PHE A 241 -4.48 -3.98 -0.86
CA PHE A 241 -5.05 -3.57 -2.15
C PHE A 241 -6.18 -2.54 -2.03
N ALA A 242 -6.33 -1.89 -0.86
CA ALA A 242 -7.41 -0.93 -0.62
C ALA A 242 -7.40 0.30 -1.55
N LYS A 243 -6.22 0.65 -2.08
CA LYS A 243 -6.03 1.75 -3.04
C LYS A 243 -5.86 1.26 -4.48
N ALA A 244 -5.88 -0.04 -4.71
CA ALA A 244 -5.63 -0.60 -6.03
C ALA A 244 -6.80 -0.34 -6.98
N SER A 245 -6.53 -0.38 -8.28
CA SER A 245 -7.52 -0.13 -9.33
C SER A 245 -7.22 -0.96 -10.56
N ILE A 246 -8.22 -1.21 -11.40
CA ILE A 246 -7.97 -1.53 -12.81
C ILE A 246 -7.49 -0.27 -13.53
N SER A 247 -6.52 -0.40 -14.43
CA SER A 247 -6.02 0.70 -15.25
C SER A 247 -7.16 1.46 -15.93
N GLY A 248 -7.16 2.79 -15.80
CA GLY A 248 -8.18 3.68 -16.37
C GLY A 248 -9.50 3.81 -15.59
N SER A 249 -9.71 3.10 -14.47
CA SER A 249 -11.00 3.09 -13.74
C SER A 249 -11.18 4.17 -12.66
N ASP A 250 -10.10 4.75 -12.13
CA ASP A 250 -10.14 5.72 -11.03
C ASP A 250 -9.00 6.76 -11.21
N GLN A 251 -9.28 8.03 -11.00
CA GLN A 251 -8.30 9.14 -11.12
C GLN A 251 -8.01 9.82 -9.79
N LYS A 252 -8.53 9.31 -8.67
CA LYS A 252 -8.28 9.88 -7.35
C LYS A 252 -6.80 9.75 -6.99
N ILE A 253 -6.20 10.87 -6.56
CA ILE A 253 -4.84 10.88 -6.03
C ILE A 253 -4.82 10.13 -4.69
N LEU A 254 -4.25 8.93 -4.72
CA LEU A 254 -4.00 8.02 -3.62
C LEU A 254 -2.50 7.65 -3.56
N GLY A 255 -2.08 7.15 -2.40
CA GLY A 255 -0.72 6.67 -2.19
C GLY A 255 -0.11 7.25 -0.93
N THR A 256 1.15 6.91 -0.69
CA THR A 256 1.90 7.35 0.48
C THR A 256 2.95 8.39 0.07
N PRO A 257 2.93 9.61 0.66
CA PRO A 257 3.96 10.62 0.44
C PRO A 257 5.37 10.01 0.59
N GLY A 258 6.29 10.41 -0.27
CA GLY A 258 7.64 9.83 -0.36
C GLY A 258 7.76 8.78 -1.47
N PHE A 259 6.66 8.12 -1.86
CA PHE A 259 6.68 7.03 -2.85
C PHE A 259 5.87 7.32 -4.12
N ILE A 260 5.00 8.34 -4.09
CA ILE A 260 4.13 8.68 -5.22
C ILE A 260 4.95 9.20 -6.40
N ALA A 261 4.68 8.67 -7.59
CA ALA A 261 5.33 9.09 -8.82
C ALA A 261 4.96 10.53 -9.22
N PRO A 262 5.87 11.32 -9.81
CA PRO A 262 5.63 12.72 -10.12
C PRO A 262 4.47 12.94 -11.10
N GLU A 263 4.27 12.06 -12.08
CA GLU A 263 3.18 12.17 -13.07
C GLU A 263 1.78 12.10 -12.43
N ILE A 264 1.64 11.39 -11.32
CA ILE A 264 0.38 11.32 -10.57
C ILE A 264 0.05 12.70 -10.00
N LEU A 265 1.05 13.41 -9.45
CA LEU A 265 0.87 14.71 -8.81
C LEU A 265 0.80 15.87 -9.82
N ARG A 266 1.30 15.66 -11.05
CA ARG A 266 1.31 16.66 -12.12
C ARG A 266 0.10 16.53 -13.04
N GLU A 267 -0.32 15.30 -13.33
CA GLU A 267 -1.29 14.99 -14.40
C GLU A 267 -2.47 14.13 -13.93
N ASN A 268 -2.50 13.67 -12.67
CA ASN A 268 -3.50 12.72 -12.15
C ASN A 268 -3.59 11.41 -12.95
N LYS A 269 -2.47 10.99 -13.55
CA LYS A 269 -2.39 9.76 -14.35
C LYS A 269 -1.70 8.66 -13.56
N TYR A 270 -2.47 7.62 -13.25
CA TYR A 270 -1.95 6.36 -12.75
C TYR A 270 -1.70 5.40 -13.89
N SER A 271 -0.57 4.72 -13.84
CA SER A 271 -0.28 3.59 -14.72
C SER A 271 0.53 2.54 -13.96
N THR A 272 0.75 1.39 -14.59
CA THR A 272 1.62 0.32 -14.05
C THR A 272 3.07 0.80 -13.89
N GLU A 273 3.50 1.76 -14.71
CA GLU A 273 4.80 2.40 -14.58
C GLU A 273 4.92 3.23 -13.29
N SER A 274 3.83 3.80 -12.77
CA SER A 274 3.87 4.54 -11.50
C SER A 274 4.17 3.63 -10.30
N ASP A 275 3.72 2.38 -10.34
CA ASP A 275 4.10 1.35 -9.36
C ASP A 275 5.60 1.01 -9.45
N MET A 276 6.16 1.01 -10.66
CA MET A 276 7.60 0.81 -10.88
C MET A 276 8.45 1.94 -10.28
N PHE A 277 7.98 3.19 -10.39
CA PHE A 277 8.63 4.33 -9.71
C PHE A 277 8.59 4.19 -8.19
N SER A 278 7.43 3.79 -7.66
CA SER A 278 7.23 3.55 -6.22
C SER A 278 8.19 2.45 -5.71
N LEU A 279 8.36 1.37 -6.49
CA LEU A 279 9.35 0.33 -6.19
C LEU A 279 10.79 0.87 -6.28
N GLY A 280 11.09 1.80 -7.19
CA GLY A 280 12.37 2.51 -7.24
C GLY A 280 12.67 3.27 -5.94
N CYS A 281 11.66 3.96 -5.39
CA CYS A 281 11.78 4.64 -4.10
C CYS A 281 12.04 3.65 -2.95
N VAL A 282 11.37 2.49 -2.97
CA VAL A 282 11.64 1.39 -2.02
C VAL A 282 13.08 0.88 -2.17
N PHE A 283 13.53 0.65 -3.41
CA PHE A 283 14.88 0.17 -3.69
C PHE A 283 15.94 1.15 -3.18
N TYR A 284 15.75 2.44 -3.45
CA TYR A 284 16.59 3.51 -2.88
C TYR A 284 16.64 3.44 -1.35
N LYS A 285 15.48 3.39 -0.69
CA LYS A 285 15.42 3.34 0.78
C LYS A 285 16.10 2.09 1.34
N LEU A 286 16.00 0.95 0.67
CA LEU A 286 16.70 -0.27 1.07
C LEU A 286 18.23 -0.13 0.94
N LEU A 287 18.71 0.55 -0.08
CA LEU A 287 20.14 0.78 -0.32
C LEU A 287 20.75 1.84 0.62
N VAL A 288 20.06 2.98 0.78
CA VAL A 288 20.61 4.18 1.44
C VAL A 288 20.09 4.36 2.88
N LYS A 289 19.01 3.67 3.26
CA LYS A 289 18.35 3.76 4.58
C LYS A 289 17.70 5.11 4.88
N GLN A 290 17.49 5.93 3.85
CA GLN A 290 16.80 7.21 3.92
C GLN A 290 15.67 7.24 2.90
N ASP A 291 14.65 8.07 3.16
CA ASP A 291 13.62 8.34 2.16
C ASP A 291 14.20 9.17 1.00
N LEU A 292 13.77 8.88 -0.22
CA LEU A 292 14.23 9.61 -1.40
C LEU A 292 13.67 11.05 -1.40
N PHE A 293 12.40 11.17 -1.02
CA PHE A 293 11.70 12.44 -0.88
C PHE A 293 11.20 12.56 0.55
N GLN A 294 11.64 13.60 1.25
CA GLN A 294 11.26 13.87 2.63
C GLN A 294 11.08 15.37 2.84
N GLY A 295 9.90 15.76 3.33
CA GLY A 295 9.61 17.11 3.77
C GLY A 295 9.35 17.18 5.27
N VAL A 296 9.25 18.41 5.80
CA VAL A 296 8.89 18.66 7.21
C VAL A 296 7.44 18.23 7.49
N SER A 297 6.57 18.39 6.48
CA SER A 297 5.18 17.98 6.53
C SER A 297 4.83 16.99 5.42
N ARG A 298 3.62 16.41 5.51
CA ARG A 298 3.03 15.60 4.44
C ARG A 298 3.00 16.37 3.12
N ASP A 299 2.55 17.62 3.14
CA ASP A 299 2.39 18.43 1.94
C ASP A 299 3.75 18.82 1.34
N ASP A 300 4.74 19.08 2.19
CA ASP A 300 6.10 19.34 1.72
C ASP A 300 6.72 18.08 1.10
N THR A 301 6.48 16.91 1.67
CA THR A 301 6.91 15.64 1.07
C THR A 301 6.28 15.45 -0.31
N LEU A 302 4.98 15.74 -0.46
CA LEU A 302 4.29 15.69 -1.75
C LEU A 302 4.87 16.70 -2.76
N LYS A 303 5.24 17.91 -2.33
CA LYS A 303 5.94 18.89 -3.19
C LYS A 303 7.29 18.34 -3.66
N GLU A 304 8.05 17.66 -2.79
CA GLU A 304 9.32 17.03 -3.19
C GLU A 304 9.11 15.88 -4.17
N ASN A 305 8.12 15.01 -3.96
CA ASN A 305 7.70 14.00 -4.95
C ASN A 305 7.36 14.65 -6.30
N GLN A 306 6.59 15.75 -6.28
CA GLN A 306 6.15 16.45 -7.49
C GLN A 306 7.32 17.12 -8.21
N LYS A 307 8.29 17.69 -7.49
CA LYS A 307 9.52 18.24 -8.08
C LYS A 307 10.37 17.13 -8.69
N CYS A 308 10.48 15.99 -8.02
CA CYS A 308 11.30 14.84 -8.41
C CYS A 308 12.75 15.24 -8.69
N LEU A 309 13.29 16.14 -7.86
CA LEU A 309 14.67 16.62 -7.96
C LEU A 309 15.53 15.82 -6.99
N PHE A 310 16.24 14.82 -7.49
CA PHE A 310 17.22 14.07 -6.72
C PHE A 310 18.48 13.90 -7.56
N ASN A 311 19.65 14.03 -6.92
CA ASN A 311 20.92 13.79 -7.59
C ASN A 311 21.50 12.48 -7.10
N LEU A 312 21.33 11.41 -7.88
CA LEU A 312 21.88 10.08 -7.56
C LEU A 312 23.38 10.11 -7.22
N ARG A 313 24.17 11.03 -7.79
CA ARG A 313 25.60 11.16 -7.48
C ARG A 313 25.88 11.63 -6.05
N ASN A 314 24.96 12.40 -5.46
CA ASN A 314 25.11 12.98 -4.12
C ASN A 314 24.53 12.10 -3.00
N LEU A 315 23.83 11.00 -3.33
CA LEU A 315 23.12 10.17 -2.35
C LEU A 315 24.03 9.14 -1.64
N GLN A 316 25.32 9.46 -1.48
CA GLN A 316 26.33 8.57 -0.90
C GLN A 316 26.40 7.18 -1.58
N LEU A 317 25.99 7.10 -2.86
CA LEU A 317 25.95 5.84 -3.63
C LEU A 317 27.33 5.27 -3.94
N ILE A 318 28.42 5.94 -3.55
CA ILE A 318 29.80 5.49 -3.76
C ILE A 318 30.03 4.07 -3.21
N ARG A 319 29.27 3.66 -2.18
CA ARG A 319 29.35 2.32 -1.56
C ARG A 319 28.40 1.28 -2.16
N ILE A 320 27.60 1.66 -3.16
CA ILE A 320 26.60 0.82 -3.82
C ILE A 320 27.12 0.44 -5.22
N PRO A 321 26.97 -0.82 -5.68
CA PRO A 321 27.45 -1.20 -7.00
C PRO A 321 26.88 -0.32 -8.10
N GLN A 322 27.72 -0.01 -9.09
CA GLN A 322 27.32 0.83 -10.23
C GLN A 322 26.12 0.26 -10.98
N SER A 323 26.00 -1.07 -11.05
CA SER A 323 24.85 -1.77 -11.63
C SER A 323 23.55 -1.50 -10.86
N ALA A 324 23.59 -1.45 -9.53
CA ALA A 324 22.44 -1.11 -8.70
C ALA A 324 22.01 0.34 -8.91
N GLN A 325 22.98 1.27 -9.00
CA GLN A 325 22.73 2.67 -9.28
C GLN A 325 22.10 2.85 -10.67
N HIS A 326 22.60 2.11 -11.67
CA HIS A 326 22.07 2.13 -13.02
C HIS A 326 20.63 1.63 -13.06
N LEU A 327 20.33 0.47 -12.46
CA LEU A 327 18.96 -0.03 -12.37
C LEU A 327 18.04 0.99 -11.68
N LEU A 328 18.48 1.53 -10.54
CA LEU A 328 17.70 2.52 -9.79
C LEU A 328 17.38 3.75 -10.64
N SER A 329 18.35 4.24 -11.43
CA SER A 329 18.14 5.37 -12.35
C SER A 329 17.12 5.07 -13.45
N GLN A 330 17.02 3.82 -13.89
CA GLN A 330 16.04 3.39 -14.89
C GLN A 330 14.64 3.22 -14.28
N MET A 331 14.55 2.78 -13.01
CA MET A 331 13.29 2.69 -12.26
C MET A 331 12.69 4.07 -11.92
N LEU A 332 13.55 5.05 -11.65
CA LEU A 332 13.17 6.41 -11.24
C LEU A 332 13.12 7.41 -12.42
N GLN A 333 13.02 6.93 -13.67
CA GLN A 333 12.82 7.82 -14.82
C GLN A 333 11.55 8.66 -14.65
N ILE A 334 11.69 9.96 -14.92
CA ILE A 334 10.62 10.94 -14.73
C ILE A 334 9.50 10.72 -15.76
N ASP A 335 9.87 10.54 -17.03
CA ASP A 335 8.91 10.16 -18.06
C ASP A 335 8.52 8.68 -17.87
N PRO A 336 7.25 8.37 -17.56
CA PRO A 336 6.80 6.99 -17.40
C PRO A 336 7.09 6.13 -18.63
N LYS A 337 7.09 6.71 -19.84
CA LYS A 337 7.35 5.97 -21.08
C LYS A 337 8.81 5.53 -21.24
N GLN A 338 9.74 6.21 -20.59
CA GLN A 338 11.17 5.87 -20.57
C GLN A 338 11.54 5.02 -19.35
N ARG A 339 10.58 4.80 -18.44
CA ARG A 339 10.78 4.02 -17.23
C ARG A 339 10.87 2.54 -17.57
N ILE A 340 11.91 1.89 -17.06
CA ILE A 340 12.17 0.47 -17.34
C ILE A 340 10.99 -0.40 -16.92
N LYS A 341 10.60 -1.34 -17.78
CA LYS A 341 9.51 -2.26 -17.47
C LYS A 341 9.95 -3.37 -16.52
N PRO A 342 9.04 -3.99 -15.74
CA PRO A 342 9.38 -5.08 -14.85
C PRO A 342 10.16 -6.23 -15.52
N ILE A 343 9.73 -6.63 -16.73
CA ILE A 343 10.41 -7.69 -17.51
C ILE A 343 11.84 -7.32 -17.93
N GLU A 344 12.08 -6.06 -18.29
CA GLU A 344 13.39 -5.55 -18.67
C GLU A 344 14.30 -5.46 -17.44
N ALA A 345 13.76 -4.95 -16.33
CA ALA A 345 14.47 -4.85 -15.05
C ALA A 345 14.91 -6.22 -14.52
N LEU A 346 14.07 -7.26 -14.64
CA LEU A 346 14.43 -8.63 -14.26
C LEU A 346 15.67 -9.17 -14.99
N ASN A 347 15.96 -8.66 -16.19
CA ASN A 347 17.12 -9.06 -17.00
C ASN A 347 18.35 -8.17 -16.79
N HIS A 348 18.26 -7.18 -15.91
CA HIS A 348 19.30 -6.20 -15.66
C HIS A 348 20.58 -6.81 -15.04
N HIS A 349 21.76 -6.28 -15.42
CA HIS A 349 23.06 -6.81 -14.99
C HIS A 349 23.24 -6.87 -13.47
N PHE A 350 22.60 -5.95 -12.74
CA PHE A 350 22.60 -5.94 -11.27
C PHE A 350 22.20 -7.30 -10.65
N PHE A 351 21.32 -8.07 -11.29
CA PHE A 351 20.88 -9.37 -10.77
C PHE A 351 21.75 -10.54 -11.25
N LYS A 352 22.70 -10.30 -12.15
CA LYS A 352 23.63 -11.30 -12.70
C LYS A 352 25.00 -11.27 -12.02
N GLU A 353 25.29 -10.23 -11.26
CA GLU A 353 26.56 -10.08 -10.53
C GLU A 353 26.66 -11.04 -9.36
N ASN A 354 27.78 -11.76 -9.27
CA ASN A 354 28.06 -12.65 -8.15
C ASN A 354 28.56 -11.82 -6.96
N MET A 355 27.66 -11.53 -6.02
CA MET A 355 27.90 -10.55 -4.94
C MET A 355 28.85 -11.05 -3.85
N ASP A 356 29.20 -12.33 -3.85
CA ASP A 356 30.15 -12.93 -2.89
C ASP A 356 31.55 -12.31 -3.01
N ASN A 357 31.93 -11.84 -4.20
CA ASN A 357 33.25 -11.21 -4.43
C ASN A 357 33.37 -9.76 -3.89
N LEU A 358 32.25 -9.09 -3.63
CA LEU A 358 32.21 -7.70 -3.13
C LEU A 358 32.27 -7.61 -1.59
N ALA A 359 32.10 -8.73 -0.88
CA ALA A 359 32.12 -8.82 0.58
C ALA A 359 33.54 -8.90 1.19
N SER A 360 34.60 -8.70 0.40
CA SER A 360 35.98 -8.92 0.86
C SER A 360 36.40 -8.01 2.03
N PRO A 361 37.19 -8.51 3.02
CA PRO A 361 37.61 -7.75 4.20
C PRO A 361 38.36 -6.45 3.89
N LYS A 362 39.06 -6.38 2.75
CA LYS A 362 39.79 -5.18 2.31
C LYS A 362 38.88 -3.98 2.05
N ILE A 363 37.68 -4.21 1.48
CA ILE A 363 36.70 -3.14 1.26
C ILE A 363 36.06 -2.77 2.62
N ARG A 364 35.79 -3.76 3.48
CA ARG A 364 35.23 -3.55 4.82
C ARG A 364 36.16 -2.73 5.74
N ALA A 365 37.47 -2.96 5.70
CA ALA A 365 38.46 -2.21 6.48
C ALA A 365 38.60 -0.75 6.01
N LYS A 366 38.57 -0.51 4.69
CA LYS A 366 38.52 0.84 4.11
C LYS A 366 37.21 1.57 4.45
N ASN A 367 36.12 0.82 4.67
CA ASN A 367 34.81 1.33 5.05
C ASN A 367 34.70 1.73 6.53
N LEU A 368 35.41 1.05 7.43
CA LEU A 368 35.46 1.39 8.86
C LEU A 368 36.25 2.68 9.12
N SER A 369 37.38 2.87 8.43
CA SER A 369 38.20 4.07 8.59
C SER A 369 37.51 5.33 8.06
N LEU A 370 36.83 5.26 6.90
CA LEU A 370 36.05 6.38 6.39
C LEU A 370 34.84 6.75 7.28
N HIS A 371 34.25 5.77 7.98
CA HIS A 371 33.10 6.01 8.85
C HIS A 371 33.49 6.79 10.11
N GLN A 372 34.72 6.60 10.61
CA GLN A 372 35.27 7.42 11.69
C GLN A 372 35.59 8.84 11.20
N SER A 373 36.11 8.99 9.98
CA SER A 373 36.43 10.30 9.40
C SER A 373 35.18 11.16 9.11
N ILE A 374 34.09 10.57 8.61
CA ILE A 374 32.85 11.31 8.30
C ILE A 374 32.06 11.65 9.56
N HIS A 375 32.02 10.76 10.56
CA HIS A 375 31.35 11.06 11.82
C HIS A 375 32.05 12.18 12.59
N ASN A 376 33.37 12.35 12.38
CA ASN A 376 34.10 13.50 12.88
C ASN A 376 33.78 14.79 12.09
N LEU A 377 33.52 14.70 10.78
CA LEU A 377 33.11 15.86 9.96
C LEU A 377 31.68 16.35 10.30
N ASP A 378 30.73 15.43 10.50
CA ASP A 378 29.35 15.78 10.89
C ASP A 378 29.27 16.33 12.34
N ALA A 379 30.16 15.86 13.23
CA ALA A 379 30.30 16.41 14.58
C ALA A 379 30.91 17.82 14.59
N ILE A 380 31.77 18.15 13.61
CA ILE A 380 32.31 19.50 13.44
C ILE A 380 31.25 20.46 12.88
N LEU A 381 30.41 19.98 11.96
CA LEU A 381 29.35 20.77 11.30
C LEU A 381 28.11 21.04 12.17
N THR A 382 27.97 20.40 13.34
CA THR A 382 26.84 20.57 14.26
C THR A 382 27.14 21.46 15.47
N SER A 383 28.31 22.12 15.51
CA SER A 383 28.61 23.15 16.50
C SER A 383 28.22 24.55 15.99
N PRO A 384 27.43 25.35 16.73
CA PRO A 384 27.02 26.67 16.27
C PRO A 384 28.16 27.66 16.49
N SER A 385 28.94 27.94 15.45
CA SER A 385 29.79 29.14 15.41
C SER A 385 29.76 29.75 14.01
N GLN A 386 29.14 30.93 13.93
CA GLN A 386 28.75 31.66 12.72
C GLN A 386 29.91 32.24 11.88
N ASN A 387 31.15 31.75 12.00
CA ASN A 387 32.34 32.46 11.48
C ASN A 387 33.28 31.66 10.55
N GLN A 388 32.83 30.61 9.85
CA GLN A 388 33.70 29.92 8.87
C GLN A 388 33.11 29.70 7.46
N LEU A 389 31.94 30.25 7.15
CA LEU A 389 31.33 30.18 5.81
C LEU A 389 31.95 31.13 4.76
N ILE A 390 33.10 31.75 5.04
CA ILE A 390 33.76 32.73 4.14
C ILE A 390 35.09 32.21 3.54
N LEU A 391 35.58 31.03 3.94
CA LEU A 391 36.90 30.55 3.48
C LEU A 391 36.86 29.31 2.56
N LEU A 392 35.69 28.77 2.22
CA LEU A 392 35.57 27.60 1.34
C LEU A 392 34.95 27.88 -0.04
N ASP A 393 34.95 29.15 -0.47
CA ASP A 393 34.43 29.56 -1.80
C ASP A 393 35.53 30.06 -2.75
N GLN A 394 36.81 29.78 -2.44
CA GLN A 394 37.95 30.25 -3.25
C GLN A 394 38.82 29.16 -3.88
N GLN A 395 38.49 27.87 -3.75
CA GLN A 395 39.26 26.81 -4.39
C GLN A 395 38.35 25.72 -4.94
N ILE A 396 37.78 25.97 -6.13
CA ILE A 396 37.68 25.04 -7.27
C ILE A 396 37.21 25.91 -8.46
N ARG A 397 38.17 26.41 -9.25
CA ARG A 397 37.93 26.82 -10.64
C ARG A 397 38.49 25.72 -11.53
N ILE A 398 37.64 25.05 -12.29
CA ILE A 398 38.04 24.37 -13.53
C ILE A 398 37.05 24.78 -14.62
N ASP A 399 37.59 25.49 -15.60
CA ASP A 399 36.97 26.02 -16.81
C ASP A 399 36.38 24.93 -17.72
N TYR A 400 35.25 25.25 -18.37
CA TYR A 400 34.84 24.60 -19.60
C TYR A 400 34.35 25.63 -20.62
N PHE A 401 35.27 25.95 -21.55
CA PHE A 401 35.12 26.49 -22.89
C PHE A 401 34.92 28.01 -23.11
N GLN A 402 35.87 28.52 -23.90
CA GLN A 402 36.02 29.85 -24.47
C GLN A 402 34.78 30.31 -25.26
N ASN A 403 34.43 31.58 -25.10
CA ASN A 403 34.06 32.48 -26.20
C ASN A 403 34.41 33.92 -25.77
N GLU A 404 35.05 34.65 -26.68
CA GLU A 404 35.73 35.93 -26.45
C GLU A 404 34.80 37.07 -25.98
N LEU A 405 35.36 37.96 -25.15
CA LEU A 405 34.75 39.22 -24.70
C LEU A 405 34.99 40.36 -25.71
N PRO A 406 34.08 41.35 -25.82
CA PRO A 406 34.43 42.73 -26.12
C PRO A 406 34.42 43.63 -24.86
N PRO A 407 35.09 44.80 -24.89
CA PRO A 407 35.75 45.38 -23.72
C PRO A 407 34.96 46.45 -22.93
N ILE A 408 35.54 46.73 -21.76
CA ILE A 408 35.22 47.70 -20.71
C ILE A 408 35.00 49.12 -21.25
N ASN A 409 33.80 49.68 -21.04
CA ASN A 409 33.55 51.08 -20.67
C ASN A 409 32.03 51.33 -20.53
N GLN A 410 31.53 51.41 -19.29
CA GLN A 410 30.45 52.30 -18.83
C GLN A 410 30.10 51.97 -17.37
N VAL A 411 30.81 52.61 -16.45
CA VAL A 411 30.33 52.85 -15.08
C VAL A 411 29.26 53.93 -15.16
N PRO A 412 28.18 53.85 -14.37
CA PRO A 412 27.91 54.98 -13.47
C PRO A 412 27.82 54.62 -11.99
N VAL A 413 28.34 55.58 -11.22
CA VAL A 413 28.56 55.69 -9.79
C VAL A 413 27.27 55.88 -8.96
N MET A 414 27.30 55.32 -7.74
CA MET A 414 26.56 55.59 -6.47
C MET A 414 25.30 56.48 -6.42
N LYS A 415 24.40 56.15 -5.46
CA LYS A 415 24.06 57.07 -4.35
C LYS A 415 23.58 56.35 -3.08
N GLN A 416 24.25 56.67 -1.97
CA GLN A 416 23.77 56.51 -0.59
C GLN A 416 22.63 57.49 -0.31
N VAL A 417 21.65 57.11 0.54
CA VAL A 417 20.85 58.05 1.32
C VAL A 417 20.69 57.55 2.76
N LYS A 418 20.80 58.51 3.70
CA LYS A 418 20.99 58.43 5.15
C LYS A 418 19.68 58.21 5.94
N GLY A 419 19.78 57.45 7.04
CA GLY A 419 19.43 57.82 8.44
C GLY A 419 17.99 58.16 8.86
N GLY A 420 17.55 57.56 9.99
CA GLY A 420 16.44 58.06 10.83
C GLY A 420 16.12 57.15 12.03
N TYR A 421 16.36 57.64 13.25
CA TYR A 421 16.20 56.97 14.56
C TYR A 421 14.89 57.38 15.27
N ARG A 422 14.44 56.54 16.24
CA ARG A 422 13.56 56.80 17.43
C ARG A 422 12.07 57.10 17.16
N SER A 423 11.08 56.76 18.00
CA SER A 423 11.00 56.33 19.42
C SER A 423 9.58 55.83 19.76
N SER A 424 9.45 54.94 20.76
CA SER A 424 8.23 54.69 21.55
C SER A 424 7.98 55.85 22.56
N PRO A 425 6.74 56.03 23.08
CA PRO A 425 6.49 55.71 24.50
C PRO A 425 5.09 55.16 24.87
N GLN A 426 5.10 54.42 26.00
CA GLN A 426 4.16 54.29 27.15
C GLN A 426 2.94 55.27 27.22
N THR A 427 1.79 55.07 27.89
CA THR A 427 1.22 54.15 28.93
C THR A 427 -0.26 54.57 29.14
N GLU A 428 -0.97 53.87 30.06
CA GLU A 428 -2.21 54.30 30.79
C GLU A 428 -3.56 54.08 30.10
N THR A 429 -4.68 53.77 30.77
CA THR A 429 -5.07 52.97 31.95
C THR A 429 -6.61 52.91 31.92
N ASP A 430 -7.17 51.95 32.65
CA ASP A 430 -8.46 52.04 33.34
C ASP A 430 -9.81 51.68 32.67
N THR A 431 -10.38 50.60 33.24
CA THR A 431 -11.76 50.46 33.77
C THR A 431 -12.95 50.49 32.78
N SER A 432 -14.10 49.85 33.00
CA SER A 432 -14.58 48.76 33.86
C SER A 432 -16.05 48.49 33.44
N LYS A 433 -16.55 47.29 33.73
CA LYS A 433 -17.96 46.94 34.06
C LYS A 433 -19.02 47.00 32.92
N LYS A 434 -19.66 45.84 32.64
CA LYS A 434 -21.04 45.42 33.02
C LYS A 434 -22.13 46.25 32.30
N SER A 435 -23.21 45.73 31.74
CA SER A 435 -23.95 44.47 31.90
C SER A 435 -25.22 44.62 31.04
N GLN A 436 -25.78 43.50 30.53
CA GLN A 436 -27.23 43.25 30.34
C GLN A 436 -27.96 44.20 29.34
N THR A 437 -28.94 43.81 28.55
CA THR A 437 -29.95 42.76 28.63
C THR A 437 -30.59 42.63 27.23
N GLU A 438 -31.10 41.44 26.96
CA GLU A 438 -32.24 41.12 26.10
C GLU A 438 -33.22 42.29 25.88
N ASN A 439 -33.83 42.43 24.69
CA ASN A 439 -35.07 41.73 24.35
C ASN A 439 -35.72 42.18 23.02
N ILE A 440 -36.49 41.24 22.44
CA ILE A 440 -37.79 41.39 21.76
C ILE A 440 -37.86 41.56 20.21
N SER A 441 -38.25 40.42 19.59
CA SER A 441 -39.33 40.17 18.60
C SER A 441 -39.31 40.89 17.24
N ASN A 442 -39.64 40.25 16.11
CA ASN A 442 -40.71 39.26 15.87
C ASN A 442 -40.27 38.03 15.08
#